data_AF-A0A815TW69-F1
#
_entry.id   AF-A0A815TW69-F1
#
_cell.length_a   1.000
_cell.length_b   1.000
_cell.length_c   1.000
_cell.angle_alpha   90.00
_cell.angle_beta   90.00
_cell.angle_gamma   90.00
#
_symmetry.space_group_name_H-M   'P 1'
#
loop_
_entity.id
_entity.type
_entity.pdbx_description
1 polymer ?
#
loop_
_entity_poly.entity_id
_entity_poly.type
_entity_poly.pdbx_seq_one_letter_code
_entity_poly.pdbx_strand_id
1 'polypeptide(L)'
;TNNSRHQKDSCQSLNHHSQMSSPFDPPKNAIYIILGEIQALTSSKKNNNRWSTTHSYEESPEINSFQKLKTTLNSISDLQDIDSLTFLTPFLDIIRSDEISGPMTCLALNAVNKFLSYGLIGRYF
;
A
#
# COMPACT_ATOMS: atom_id res chain seq x y z
N THR A 1 35.31 54.81 7.82
CA THR A 1 35.77 53.95 8.93
C THR A 1 34.83 54.20 10.10
N ASN A 2 33.85 53.35 10.42
CA ASN A 2 33.93 51.93 10.69
C ASN A 2 32.55 51.30 10.52
N ASN A 3 32.47 50.28 9.66
CA ASN A 3 31.31 49.41 9.50
C ASN A 3 31.58 48.14 10.31
N SER A 4 30.91 47.97 11.45
CA SER A 4 30.93 46.72 12.23
C SER A 4 29.71 46.66 13.16
N ARG A 5 28.54 46.55 12.54
CA ARG A 5 27.37 45.95 13.19
C ARG A 5 27.32 44.48 12.79
N HIS A 6 28.00 43.65 13.58
CA HIS A 6 27.47 42.43 14.15
C HIS A 6 26.34 41.75 13.34
N GLN A 7 26.65 41.22 12.16
CA GLN A 7 25.96 40.06 11.63
C GLN A 7 26.64 38.84 12.24
N LYS A 8 26.12 38.44 13.40
CA LYS A 8 26.30 37.06 13.86
C LYS A 8 25.32 36.24 13.03
N ASP A 9 25.72 35.89 11.81
CA ASP A 9 25.06 34.83 11.06
C ASP A 9 25.22 33.55 11.86
N SER A 10 24.21 33.31 12.70
CA SER A 10 24.03 32.07 13.41
C SER A 10 23.91 31.00 12.33
N CYS A 11 24.99 30.25 12.11
CA CYS A 11 24.93 28.94 11.48
C CYS A 11 23.99 28.07 12.32
N GLN A 12 22.69 28.22 12.11
CA GLN A 12 21.71 27.24 12.54
C GLN A 12 21.96 26.02 11.65
N SER A 13 22.81 25.14 12.18
CA SER A 13 23.00 23.79 11.70
C SER A 13 21.62 23.18 11.46
N LEU A 14 21.28 22.99 10.18
CA LEU A 14 20.17 22.16 9.75
C LEU A 14 20.44 20.77 10.29
N ASN A 15 19.88 20.48 11.47
CA ASN A 15 19.72 19.14 11.98
C ASN A 15 18.66 18.43 11.12
N HIS A 16 18.99 18.15 9.86
CA HIS A 16 18.41 17.00 9.18
C HIS A 16 19.02 15.77 9.84
N HIS A 17 18.45 15.39 10.98
CA HIS A 17 18.52 14.02 11.47
C HIS A 17 17.80 13.16 10.43
N SER A 18 18.50 12.83 9.34
CA SER A 18 18.11 11.72 8.49
C SER A 18 18.28 10.47 9.35
N GLN A 19 17.23 10.13 10.09
CA GLN A 19 17.13 8.80 10.68
C GLN A 19 17.37 7.82 9.54
N MET A 20 18.45 7.06 9.66
CA MET A 20 18.76 5.98 8.74
C MET A 20 17.57 5.03 8.84
N SER A 21 16.75 4.97 7.79
CA SER A 21 15.63 4.02 7.73
C SER A 21 16.20 2.65 8.03
N SER A 22 15.66 1.97 9.03
CA SER A 22 16.04 0.62 9.34
C SER A 22 15.89 -0.22 8.07
N PRO A 23 16.71 -1.26 7.83
CA PRO A 23 16.57 -2.13 6.66
C PRO A 23 15.21 -2.83 6.57
N PHE A 24 14.38 -2.72 7.62
CA PHE A 24 13.03 -3.27 7.71
C PHE A 24 11.93 -2.20 7.73
N ASP A 25 12.30 -0.91 7.61
CA ASP A 25 11.29 0.14 7.51
C ASP A 25 10.65 0.07 6.12
N PRO A 26 9.32 -0.01 6.03
CA PRO A 26 8.65 -0.04 4.74
C PRO A 26 8.93 1.26 3.97
N PRO A 27 8.97 1.21 2.63
CA PRO A 27 9.15 2.38 1.80
C PRO A 27 8.15 3.50 2.13
N LYS A 28 8.56 4.76 1.99
CA LYS A 28 7.66 5.92 2.20
C LYS A 28 6.40 5.89 1.33
N ASN A 29 6.45 5.19 0.20
CA ASN A 29 5.35 5.01 -0.72
C ASN A 29 4.60 3.67 -0.54
N ALA A 30 4.74 3.00 0.60
CA ALA A 30 4.17 1.67 0.83
C ALA A 30 2.65 1.59 0.63
N ILE A 31 1.91 2.63 1.02
CA ILE A 31 0.46 2.73 0.74
C ILE A 31 0.19 2.59 -0.76
N TYR A 32 0.96 3.27 -1.61
CA TYR A 32 0.80 3.22 -3.06
C TYR A 32 1.19 1.87 -3.67
N ILE A 33 2.09 1.13 -3.04
CA ILE A 33 2.42 -0.24 -3.45
C ILE A 33 1.18 -1.11 -3.30
N ILE A 34 0.53 -1.08 -2.13
CA ILE A 34 -0.68 -1.87 -1.87
C ILE A 34 -1.83 -1.43 -2.78
N LEU A 35 -2.05 -0.12 -2.92
CA LEU A 35 -3.06 0.43 -3.84
C LEU A 35 -2.83 -0.01 -5.29
N GLY A 36 -1.57 -0.10 -5.72
CA GLY A 36 -1.19 -0.60 -7.05
C GLY A 36 -1.59 -2.07 -7.25
N GLU A 37 -1.34 -2.93 -6.27
CA GLU A 37 -1.75 -4.34 -6.33
C GLU A 37 -3.28 -4.50 -6.31
N ILE A 38 -3.99 -3.69 -5.51
CA ILE A 38 -5.46 -3.63 -5.52
C ILE A 38 -5.99 -3.28 -6.92
N GLN A 39 -5.38 -2.28 -7.58
CA GLN A 39 -5.78 -1.87 -8.92
C GLN A 39 -5.54 -2.99 -9.94
N ALA A 40 -4.42 -3.72 -9.86
CA ALA A 40 -4.12 -4.83 -10.75
C ALA A 40 -5.18 -5.94 -10.64
N LEU A 41 -5.55 -6.34 -9.42
CA LEU A 41 -6.56 -7.38 -9.17
C LEU A 41 -7.96 -6.96 -9.61
N THR A 42 -8.39 -5.75 -9.23
CA THR A 42 -9.71 -5.24 -9.62
C THR A 42 -9.83 -5.01 -11.13
N SER A 43 -8.73 -4.65 -11.82
CA SER A 43 -8.71 -4.49 -13.28
C SER A 43 -8.77 -5.84 -13.99
N SER A 44 -8.09 -6.86 -13.49
CA SER A 44 -8.12 -8.22 -14.05
C SER A 44 -9.55 -8.79 -14.04
N LYS A 45 -10.27 -8.66 -12.92
CA LYS A 45 -11.66 -9.11 -12.79
C LYS A 45 -12.62 -8.35 -13.71
N LYS A 46 -12.40 -7.03 -13.91
CA LYS A 46 -13.16 -6.21 -14.86
C LYS A 46 -12.90 -6.61 -16.32
N ASN A 47 -11.66 -6.97 -16.68
CA ASN A 47 -11.29 -7.37 -18.03
C ASN A 47 -11.82 -8.76 -18.41
N ASN A 48 -11.95 -9.67 -17.44
CA ASN A 48 -12.60 -10.97 -17.65
C ASN A 48 -14.11 -10.84 -17.90
N ASN A 49 -14.71 -9.69 -17.54
CA ASN A 49 -16.14 -9.42 -17.64
C ASN A 49 -16.44 -8.28 -18.61
N ARG A 50 -16.01 -8.39 -19.87
CA ARG A 50 -16.33 -7.44 -20.96
C ARG A 50 -17.82 -7.50 -21.40
N TRP A 51 -18.73 -7.63 -20.43
CA TRP A 51 -20.19 -7.58 -20.50
C TRP A 51 -20.68 -7.25 -19.09
N SER A 52 -20.87 -5.99 -18.73
CA SER A 52 -22.20 -5.41 -18.70
C SER A 52 -22.08 -3.96 -18.28
N THR A 53 -22.39 -3.04 -19.19
CA THR A 53 -22.60 -1.61 -18.91
C THR A 53 -23.88 -1.38 -18.08
N THR A 54 -24.46 -2.42 -17.46
CA THR A 54 -25.81 -2.38 -16.86
C THR A 54 -26.02 -3.33 -15.68
N HIS A 55 -25.02 -3.60 -14.83
CA HIS A 55 -25.21 -4.42 -13.61
C HIS A 55 -24.60 -3.75 -12.35
N SER A 56 -25.23 -2.67 -11.90
CA SER A 56 -25.66 -2.57 -10.49
C SER A 56 -26.51 -3.82 -10.21
N TYR A 57 -26.18 -4.74 -9.29
CA TYR A 57 -26.26 -4.54 -7.84
C TYR A 57 -25.43 -5.53 -7.00
N GLU A 58 -24.64 -6.42 -7.58
CA GLU A 58 -23.89 -7.43 -6.81
C GLU A 58 -22.42 -7.43 -7.23
N GLU A 59 -21.65 -6.45 -6.74
CA GLU A 59 -20.20 -6.48 -6.85
C GLU A 59 -19.69 -7.69 -6.05
N SER A 60 -18.94 -8.59 -6.71
CA SER A 60 -18.46 -9.83 -6.09
C SER A 60 -17.76 -9.56 -4.75
N PRO A 61 -17.87 -10.46 -3.76
CA PRO A 61 -17.39 -10.23 -2.39
C PRO A 61 -15.91 -9.84 -2.35
N GLU A 62 -15.09 -10.36 -3.25
CA GLU A 62 -13.67 -10.04 -3.30
C GLU A 62 -13.43 -8.59 -3.72
N ILE A 63 -14.17 -8.11 -4.72
CA ILE A 63 -14.04 -6.72 -5.17
C ILE A 63 -14.52 -5.76 -4.08
N ASN A 64 -15.60 -6.09 -3.37
CA ASN A 64 -16.06 -5.29 -2.23
C ASN A 64 -15.00 -5.24 -1.11
N SER A 65 -14.34 -6.37 -0.81
CA SER A 65 -13.24 -6.41 0.16
C SER A 65 -12.09 -5.47 -0.23
N PHE A 66 -11.74 -5.43 -1.52
CA PHE A 66 -10.72 -4.53 -2.05
C PHE A 66 -11.15 -3.06 -2.05
N GLN A 67 -12.42 -2.75 -2.33
CA GLN A 67 -12.94 -1.37 -2.22
C GLN A 67 -12.89 -0.88 -0.77
N LYS A 68 -13.28 -1.71 0.19
CA LYS A 68 -13.17 -1.39 1.62
C LYS A 68 -11.72 -1.11 2.01
N LEU A 69 -10.80 -2.00 1.66
CA LEU A 69 -9.38 -1.82 1.93
C LEU A 69 -8.84 -0.52 1.30
N LYS A 70 -9.22 -0.24 0.04
CA LYS A 70 -8.84 1.00 -0.65
C LYS A 70 -9.32 2.24 0.12
N THR A 71 -10.55 2.25 0.61
CA THR A 71 -11.08 3.36 1.42
C THR A 71 -10.27 3.53 2.70
N THR A 72 -9.97 2.45 3.41
CA THR A 72 -9.14 2.49 4.62
C THR A 72 -7.75 3.04 4.33
N LEU A 73 -7.08 2.56 3.29
CA LEU A 73 -5.74 3.01 2.89
C LEU A 73 -5.69 4.48 2.47
N ASN A 74 -6.76 5.02 1.89
CA ASN A 74 -6.84 6.45 1.56
C ASN A 74 -7.12 7.35 2.78
N SER A 75 -7.52 6.78 3.91
CA SER A 75 -7.82 7.53 5.13
C SER A 75 -6.64 7.67 6.09
N ILE A 76 -5.56 6.90 5.87
CA ILE A 76 -4.37 6.88 6.72
C ILE A 76 -3.22 7.65 6.06
N SER A 77 -2.29 8.17 6.88
CA SER A 77 -1.13 8.91 6.39
C SER A 77 0.14 8.06 6.38
N ASP A 78 0.23 7.10 7.30
CA ASP A 78 1.31 6.12 7.36
C ASP A 78 0.73 4.70 7.31
N LEU A 79 1.42 3.78 6.65
CA LEU A 79 1.06 2.36 6.67
C LEU A 79 1.16 1.77 8.09
N GLN A 80 1.91 2.41 9.00
CA GLN A 80 1.96 2.03 10.41
C GLN A 80 0.65 2.26 11.18
N ASP A 81 -0.27 3.04 10.63
CA ASP A 81 -1.56 3.36 11.26
C ASP A 81 -2.59 2.21 11.11
N ILE A 82 -2.23 1.13 10.40
CA ILE A 82 -3.10 -0.02 10.14
C ILE A 82 -2.36 -1.33 10.41
N ASP A 83 -3.08 -2.31 10.96
CA ASP A 83 -2.50 -3.64 11.16
C ASP A 83 -2.25 -4.34 9.81
N SER A 84 -1.10 -5.02 9.73
CA SER A 84 -0.66 -5.72 8.53
C SER A 84 -1.64 -6.78 8.04
N LEU A 85 -2.33 -7.47 8.97
CA LEU A 85 -3.35 -8.44 8.58
C LEU A 85 -4.55 -7.79 7.91
N THR A 86 -4.85 -6.53 8.21
CA THR A 86 -6.00 -5.82 7.62
C THR A 86 -5.83 -5.67 6.11
N PHE A 87 -4.64 -5.29 5.64
CA PHE A 87 -4.39 -5.19 4.20
C PHE A 87 -4.03 -6.53 3.56
N LEU A 88 -3.56 -7.52 4.33
CA LEU A 88 -3.16 -8.82 3.82
C LEU A 88 -4.36 -9.77 3.59
N THR A 89 -5.34 -9.73 4.49
CA THR A 89 -6.54 -10.60 4.47
C THR A 89 -7.19 -10.71 3.08
N PRO A 90 -7.56 -9.62 2.38
CA PRO A 90 -8.25 -9.75 1.09
C PRO A 90 -7.41 -10.42 -0.02
N PHE A 91 -6.08 -10.35 0.06
CA PHE A 91 -5.21 -11.08 -0.88
C PHE A 91 -5.14 -12.57 -0.55
N LEU A 92 -5.13 -12.92 0.73
CA LEU A 92 -5.14 -14.31 1.17
C LEU A 92 -6.50 -14.97 0.92
N ASP A 93 -7.59 -14.23 1.04
CA ASP A 93 -8.93 -14.73 0.74
C ASP A 93 -9.07 -15.09 -0.75
N ILE A 94 -8.48 -14.29 -1.64
CA ILE A 94 -8.37 -14.63 -3.07
C ILE A 94 -7.59 -15.94 -3.29
N ILE A 95 -6.48 -16.13 -2.56
CA ILE A 95 -5.63 -17.32 -2.72
C ILE A 95 -6.33 -18.59 -2.20
N ARG A 96 -7.13 -18.46 -1.15
CA ARG A 96 -7.85 -19.59 -0.52
C ARG A 96 -9.19 -19.92 -1.18
N SER A 97 -9.70 -19.04 -2.04
CA SER A 97 -11.02 -19.23 -2.64
C SER A 97 -10.97 -20.21 -3.82
N ASP A 98 -11.82 -21.23 -3.75
CA ASP A 98 -11.96 -22.25 -4.79
C ASP A 98 -12.61 -21.73 -6.08
N GLU A 99 -13.30 -20.58 -6.01
CA GLU A 99 -14.04 -19.98 -7.14
C GLU A 99 -13.21 -18.98 -7.94
N ILE A 100 -11.95 -18.76 -7.57
CA ILE A 100 -11.08 -17.75 -8.19
C ILE A 100 -10.22 -18.33 -9.31
N SER A 101 -10.17 -17.61 -10.43
CA SER A 101 -9.38 -18.01 -11.58
C SER A 101 -7.87 -17.96 -11.29
N GLY A 102 -7.12 -18.90 -11.85
CA GLY A 102 -5.66 -18.98 -11.70
C GLY A 102 -4.91 -17.65 -11.90
N PRO A 103 -5.22 -16.82 -12.92
CA PRO A 103 -4.58 -15.52 -13.09
C PRO A 103 -4.77 -14.55 -11.90
N MET A 104 -5.94 -14.56 -11.26
CA MET A 104 -6.20 -13.76 -10.07
C MET A 104 -5.39 -14.26 -8.87
N THR A 105 -5.30 -15.58 -8.71
CA THR A 105 -4.44 -16.20 -7.68
C THR A 105 -2.97 -15.84 -7.90
N CYS A 106 -2.47 -15.88 -9.15
CA CYS A 106 -1.11 -15.47 -9.48
C CYS A 106 -0.84 -14.00 -9.12
N LEU A 107 -1.78 -13.10 -9.41
CA LEU A 107 -1.67 -11.69 -9.04
C LEU A 107 -1.64 -11.50 -7.51
N ALA A 108 -2.47 -12.21 -6.77
CA ALA A 108 -2.49 -12.13 -5.31
C ALA A 108 -1.20 -12.68 -4.69
N LEU A 109 -0.68 -13.80 -5.18
CA LEU A 109 0.61 -14.35 -4.74
C LEU A 109 1.77 -13.38 -5.01
N ASN A 110 1.78 -12.76 -6.19
CA ASN A 110 2.78 -11.75 -6.54
C ASN A 110 2.70 -10.52 -5.61
N ALA A 111 1.49 -10.07 -5.27
CA ALA A 111 1.28 -8.99 -4.32
C ALA A 111 1.83 -9.34 -2.92
N VAL A 112 1.52 -10.53 -2.40
CA VAL A 112 2.03 -11.01 -1.11
C VAL A 112 3.56 -11.07 -1.12
N ASN A 113 4.16 -11.58 -2.19
CA ASN A 113 5.62 -11.63 -2.33
C ASN A 113 6.25 -10.21 -2.32
N LYS A 114 5.61 -9.23 -2.96
CA LYS A 114 6.04 -7.83 -2.88
C LYS A 114 5.94 -7.29 -1.46
N PHE A 115 4.85 -7.59 -0.74
CA PHE A 115 4.67 -7.10 0.62
C PHE A 115 5.77 -7.62 1.56
N LEU A 116 6.18 -8.88 1.39
CA LEU A 116 7.32 -9.46 2.10
C LEU A 116 8.64 -8.82 1.67
N SER A 117 8.87 -8.70 0.36
CA SER A 117 10.11 -8.17 -0.19
C SER A 117 10.36 -6.69 0.15
N TYR A 118 9.29 -5.91 0.36
CA TYR A 118 9.36 -4.51 0.76
C TYR A 118 9.25 -4.29 2.27
N GLY A 119 9.22 -5.35 3.09
CA GLY A 119 9.13 -5.22 4.55
C GLY A 119 7.80 -4.65 5.04
N LEU A 120 6.71 -4.80 4.27
CA LEU A 120 5.38 -4.33 4.69
C LEU A 120 4.78 -5.23 5.78
N ILE A 121 5.23 -6.48 5.85
CA ILE A 121 4.77 -7.51 6.80
C ILE A 121 6.03 -8.01 7.53
N GLY A 122 6.22 -7.61 8.79
CA GLY A 122 7.43 -8.04 9.51
C GLY A 122 7.90 -7.17 10.68
N ARG A 123 7.12 -6.20 11.15
CA ARG A 123 7.56 -5.27 12.22
C ARG A 123 7.71 -5.90 13.62
N TYR A 124 7.69 -7.23 13.75
CA TYR A 124 7.72 -7.95 15.04
C TYR A 124 8.55 -9.25 15.04
N PHE A 125 9.62 -9.35 14.24
CA PHE A 125 10.65 -10.38 14.43
C PHE A 125 12.03 -9.74 14.66
#